data_AF-A0A1G4VFI8-F1
#
_entry.id   AF-A0A1G4VFI8-F1
#
_cell.length_a   1.000
_cell.length_b   1.000
_cell.length_c   1.000
_cell.angle_alpha   90.00
_cell.angle_beta   90.00
_cell.angle_gamma   90.00
#
_symmetry.space_group_name_H-M   'P 1'
#
loop_
_entity.id
_entity.type
_entity.pdbx_description
1 polymer ?
#
loop_
_entity_poly.entity_id
_entity_poly.type
_entity_poly.pdbx_seq_one_letter_code
_entity_poly.pdbx_strand_id
1 'polypeptide(L)'
;MTRNPVEAEAAGQEFVTADYRGHEFLVPLDLDRWPLDDIRRCRLLNTTTKQIVVDQKLLVFALRELLGAQWPAFVAVSPKKRHLVPASNAFAAAVGVPGDDDVATDIAFGGIPRLLNLIDQWPGKVESDLNRFWHIDYRDRWRFTRRGQRKLTLRQIHERLSNLPVDSALAIAMNNGRLHYSNTDLVLMDLFELFAKRRHPSRPMTAAEKKARDAATAKAENDQAAHKARMDKRRAAQQKTTALSSARANALRAQQEETAHAQG
;
A
#
# COMPACT_ATOMS: atom_id res chain seq x y z
N MET A 1 16.58 31.86 12.20
CA MET A 1 16.50 30.57 11.48
C MET A 1 15.48 30.73 10.38
N THR A 2 15.75 30.17 9.20
CA THR A 2 14.84 30.26 8.04
C THR A 2 13.74 29.20 8.20
N ARG A 3 12.49 29.54 7.87
CA ARG A 3 11.39 28.57 7.85
C ARG A 3 11.34 27.76 6.54
N ASN A 4 12.04 28.23 5.51
CA ASN A 4 12.17 27.53 4.24
C ASN A 4 13.24 26.43 4.37
N PRO A 5 12.90 25.13 4.22
CA PRO A 5 13.85 24.04 4.36
C PRO A 5 14.95 24.07 3.30
N VAL A 6 14.68 24.58 2.10
CA VAL A 6 15.68 24.68 1.02
C VAL A 6 16.76 25.71 1.38
N GLU A 7 16.34 26.88 1.85
CA GLU A 7 17.26 27.92 2.32
C GLU A 7 18.02 27.47 3.57
N ALA A 8 17.36 26.76 4.48
CA ALA A 8 17.98 26.20 5.68
C ALA A 8 19.10 25.21 5.31
N GLU A 9 18.86 24.33 4.33
CA GLU A 9 19.86 23.37 3.85
C GLU A 9 21.03 24.10 3.18
N ALA A 10 20.73 25.07 2.30
CA ALA A 10 21.76 25.85 1.60
C ALA A 10 22.63 26.68 2.56
N ALA A 11 22.02 27.22 3.63
CA ALA A 11 22.72 27.93 4.69
C ALA A 11 23.47 27.01 5.66
N GLY A 12 23.23 25.70 5.60
CA GLY A 12 23.88 24.74 6.48
C GLY A 12 23.30 24.68 7.89
N GLN A 13 22.04 25.07 8.06
CA GLN A 13 21.37 25.01 9.35
C GLN A 13 21.14 23.54 9.75
N GLU A 14 21.35 23.23 11.02
CA GLU A 14 21.11 21.87 11.52
C GLU A 14 19.63 21.61 11.84
N PHE A 15 18.87 22.66 12.12
CA PHE A 15 17.48 22.60 12.55
C PHE A 15 16.62 23.57 11.74
N VAL A 16 15.35 23.22 11.57
CA VAL A 16 14.30 24.10 11.06
C VAL A 16 13.23 24.32 12.13
N THR A 17 12.63 25.50 12.11
CA THR A 17 11.49 25.81 12.98
C THR A 17 10.20 25.28 12.35
N ALA A 18 9.53 24.37 13.03
CA ALA A 18 8.19 23.91 12.69
C ALA A 18 7.14 24.57 13.59
N ASP A 19 6.12 25.18 12.97
CA ASP A 19 4.95 25.64 13.72
C ASP A 19 3.97 24.48 13.91
N TYR A 20 3.55 24.27 15.14
CA TYR A 20 2.42 23.41 15.44
C TYR A 20 1.55 24.03 16.53
N ARG A 21 0.32 24.38 16.14
CA ARG A 21 -0.69 24.98 17.02
C ARG A 21 -0.23 26.30 17.66
N GLY A 22 0.51 27.12 16.91
CA GLY A 22 1.03 28.41 17.38
C GLY A 22 2.21 28.30 18.34
N HIS A 23 2.81 27.10 18.43
CA HIS A 23 4.07 26.87 19.14
C HIS A 23 5.16 26.47 18.14
N GLU A 24 6.34 27.02 18.34
CA GLU A 24 7.51 26.72 17.52
C GLU A 24 8.31 25.58 18.14
N PHE A 25 8.63 24.58 17.32
CA PHE A 25 9.49 23.46 17.69
C PHE A 25 10.68 23.40 16.74
N LEU A 26 11.86 23.14 17.27
CA LEU A 26 13.06 22.89 16.48
C LEU A 26 13.12 21.43 16.10
N VAL A 27 13.20 21.16 14.80
CA VAL A 27 13.27 19.79 14.26
C VAL A 27 14.55 19.65 13.44
N PRO A 28 15.32 18.55 13.57
CA PRO A 28 16.51 18.34 12.75
C PRO A 28 16.18 18.43 11.26
N LEU A 29 16.95 19.22 10.52
CA LEU A 29 16.75 19.39 9.09
C LEU A 29 17.18 18.13 8.30
N ASP A 30 18.26 17.49 8.76
CA ASP A 30 18.72 16.22 8.21
C ASP A 30 17.81 15.07 8.68
N LEU A 31 16.97 14.58 7.76
CA LEU A 31 16.08 13.44 7.99
C LEU A 31 16.83 12.16 8.39
N ASP A 32 18.10 11.98 8.02
CA ASP A 32 18.88 10.82 8.49
C ASP A 32 19.19 10.89 10.00
N ARG A 33 18.93 12.02 10.67
CA ARG A 33 18.99 12.15 12.14
C ARG A 33 17.65 11.86 12.83
N TRP A 34 16.58 11.61 12.07
CA TRP A 34 15.27 11.26 12.63
C TRP A 34 15.25 9.79 13.04
N PRO A 35 14.33 9.37 13.93
CA PRO A 35 14.15 7.96 14.31
C PRO A 35 13.49 7.16 13.17
N LEU A 36 14.23 6.96 12.07
CA LEU A 36 13.71 6.39 10.83
C LEU A 36 13.17 4.96 11.01
N ASP A 37 13.74 4.18 11.93
CA ASP A 37 13.28 2.80 12.18
C ASP A 37 11.88 2.76 12.82
N ASP A 38 11.61 3.66 13.76
CA ASP A 38 10.27 3.80 14.34
C ASP A 38 9.29 4.36 13.33
N ILE A 39 9.72 5.34 12.52
CA ILE A 39 8.92 5.92 11.44
C ILE A 39 8.57 4.87 10.38
N ARG A 40 9.48 3.94 10.05
CA ARG A 40 9.19 2.82 9.14
C ARG A 40 8.09 1.92 9.69
N ARG A 41 8.18 1.59 10.98
CA ARG A 41 7.34 0.58 11.65
C ARG A 41 6.03 1.13 12.19
N CYS A 42 5.87 2.45 12.28
CA CYS A 42 4.66 3.05 12.84
C CYS A 42 3.40 2.81 12.00
N ARG A 43 3.53 2.29 10.78
CA ARG A 43 2.40 1.94 9.90
C ARG A 43 2.12 0.45 9.97
N LEU A 44 0.88 0.10 10.29
CA LEU A 44 0.39 -1.27 10.37
C LEU A 44 -0.77 -1.46 9.39
N LEU A 45 -0.78 -2.57 8.65
CA LEU A 45 -1.96 -2.98 7.90
C LEU A 45 -2.95 -3.64 8.86
N ASN A 46 -4.11 -3.05 9.04
CA ASN A 46 -5.21 -3.72 9.72
C ASN A 46 -5.75 -4.83 8.82
N THR A 47 -5.55 -6.08 9.21
CA THR A 47 -5.95 -7.25 8.40
C THR A 47 -7.46 -7.37 8.21
N THR A 48 -8.25 -6.83 9.15
CA THR A 48 -9.71 -6.89 9.12
C THR A 48 -10.30 -5.82 8.20
N THR A 49 -9.88 -4.56 8.36
CA THR A 49 -10.40 -3.45 7.56
C THR A 49 -9.63 -3.26 6.25
N LYS A 50 -8.48 -3.92 6.08
CA LYS A 50 -7.51 -3.71 5.00
C LYS A 50 -7.04 -2.25 4.87
N GLN A 51 -7.17 -1.47 5.95
CA GLN A 51 -6.71 -0.09 6.01
C GLN A 51 -5.37 0.00 6.73
N ILE A 52 -4.55 0.96 6.32
CA ILE A 52 -3.32 1.28 7.04
C ILE A 52 -3.70 2.10 8.28
N VAL A 53 -3.20 1.69 9.44
CA VAL A 53 -3.43 2.33 10.75
C VAL A 53 -2.07 2.66 11.35
N VAL A 54 -2.02 3.74 12.13
CA VAL A 54 -0.80 4.18 12.82
C VAL A 54 -0.70 3.54 14.20
N ASP A 55 0.41 2.87 14.47
CA ASP A 55 0.80 2.46 15.83
C ASP A 55 1.15 3.70 16.65
N GLN A 56 0.22 4.08 17.51
CA GLN A 56 0.35 5.24 18.39
C GLN A 56 1.54 5.13 19.35
N LYS A 57 1.96 3.91 19.73
CA LYS A 57 3.09 3.73 20.65
C LYS A 57 4.40 4.06 19.96
N LEU A 58 4.61 3.53 18.75
CA LEU A 58 5.78 3.85 17.93
C LEU A 58 5.80 5.32 17.51
N LEU A 59 4.64 5.91 17.21
CA LEU A 59 4.53 7.34 16.93
C LEU A 59 4.99 8.19 18.12
N VAL A 60 4.62 7.83 19.35
CA VAL A 60 5.08 8.53 20.56
C VAL A 60 6.59 8.38 20.72
N PHE A 61 7.15 7.19 20.52
CA PHE A 61 8.61 7.00 20.61
C PHE A 61 9.36 7.82 19.57
N ALA A 62 8.93 7.78 18.31
CA ALA A 62 9.50 8.57 17.24
C ALA A 62 9.43 10.08 17.55
N LEU A 63 8.28 10.60 17.97
CA LEU A 63 8.16 12.03 18.29
C LEU A 63 8.98 12.43 19.53
N ARG A 64 9.06 11.56 20.54
CA ARG A 64 9.85 11.80 21.75
C ARG A 64 11.34 11.85 21.44
N GLU A 65 11.84 10.94 20.62
CA GLU A 65 13.23 10.94 20.19
C GLU A 65 13.53 12.15 19.30
N LEU A 66 12.64 12.46 18.35
CA LEU A 66 12.79 13.60 17.45
C LEU A 66 12.83 14.95 18.19
N LEU A 67 11.95 15.15 19.17
CA LEU A 67 11.84 16.42 19.91
C LEU A 67 12.83 16.52 21.07
N GLY A 68 13.31 15.38 21.60
CA GLY A 68 14.27 15.32 22.70
C GLY A 68 13.81 16.15 23.91
N ALA A 69 14.60 17.15 24.27
CA ALA A 69 14.33 18.04 25.40
C ALA A 69 13.04 18.87 25.25
N GLN A 70 12.52 19.05 24.02
CA GLN A 70 11.28 19.78 23.74
C GLN A 70 10.03 18.92 23.98
N TRP A 71 10.17 17.61 24.20
CA TRP A 71 9.05 16.69 24.38
C TRP A 71 8.08 17.09 25.50
N PRO A 72 8.52 17.49 26.72
CA PRO A 72 7.60 17.93 27.77
C PRO A 72 6.78 19.16 27.36
N ALA A 73 7.40 20.13 26.69
CA ALA A 73 6.70 21.31 26.18
C ALA A 73 5.66 20.94 25.11
N PHE A 74 6.00 20.02 24.21
CA PHE A 74 5.07 19.49 23.23
C PHE A 74 3.86 18.81 23.87
N VAL A 75 4.06 17.96 24.89
CA VAL A 75 2.97 17.27 25.59
C VAL A 75 2.05 18.26 26.32
N ALA A 76 2.59 19.34 26.87
CA ALA A 76 1.79 20.39 27.51
C ALA A 76 0.83 21.07 26.50
N VAL A 77 1.29 21.32 25.28
CA VAL A 77 0.48 21.90 24.19
C VAL A 77 -0.48 20.87 23.58
N SER A 78 -0.07 19.60 23.53
CA SER A 78 -0.75 18.53 22.81
C SER A 78 -0.97 17.27 23.66
N PRO A 79 -1.83 17.35 24.70
CA PRO A 79 -1.96 16.27 25.68
C PRO A 79 -2.71 15.03 25.17
N LYS A 80 -3.42 15.13 24.04
CA LYS A 80 -4.29 14.06 23.53
C LYS A 80 -3.64 13.33 22.35
N LYS A 81 -3.81 12.00 22.30
CA LYS A 81 -3.30 11.12 21.21
C LYS A 81 -3.65 11.60 19.80
N ARG A 82 -4.85 12.16 19.61
CA ARG A 82 -5.31 12.71 18.31
C ARG A 82 -4.42 13.82 17.75
N HIS A 83 -3.56 14.43 18.55
CA HIS A 83 -2.67 15.52 18.14
C HIS A 83 -1.32 15.01 17.62
N LEU A 84 -0.97 13.75 17.86
CA LEU A 84 0.33 13.19 17.47
C LEU A 84 0.48 13.10 15.95
N VAL A 85 -0.55 12.62 15.25
CA VAL A 85 -0.50 12.47 13.79
C VAL A 85 -0.39 13.84 13.09
N PRO A 86 -1.26 14.83 13.37
CA PRO A 86 -1.11 16.17 12.79
C PRO A 86 0.24 16.83 13.13
N ALA A 87 0.76 16.64 14.34
CA ALA A 87 2.08 17.15 14.71
C ALA A 87 3.20 16.53 13.85
N SER A 88 3.19 15.20 13.70
CA SER A 88 4.18 14.50 12.89
C SER A 88 4.16 14.96 11.43
N ASN A 89 2.98 15.23 10.87
CA ASN A 89 2.83 15.74 9.51
C ASN A 89 3.28 17.19 9.39
N ALA A 90 3.00 18.04 10.39
CA ALA A 90 3.49 19.42 10.42
C ALA A 90 5.03 19.46 10.47
N PHE A 91 5.66 18.58 11.26
CA PHE A 91 7.12 18.48 11.32
C PHE A 91 7.72 18.01 10.00
N ALA A 92 7.11 17.00 9.36
CA ALA A 92 7.55 16.53 8.04
C ALA A 92 7.39 17.60 6.95
N ALA A 93 6.30 18.37 6.98
CA ALA A 93 6.09 19.51 6.08
C ALA A 93 7.14 20.61 6.30
N ALA A 94 7.50 20.91 7.55
CA ALA A 94 8.51 21.92 7.87
C ALA A 94 9.90 21.59 7.30
N VAL A 95 10.27 20.30 7.21
CA VAL A 95 11.50 19.85 6.55
C VAL A 95 11.36 19.65 5.04
N GLY A 96 10.21 19.98 4.45
CA GLY A 96 9.99 19.93 3.01
C GLY A 96 9.59 18.54 2.47
N VAL A 97 9.02 17.68 3.31
CA VAL A 97 8.45 16.39 2.90
C VAL A 97 7.00 16.29 3.38
N PRO A 98 6.09 17.12 2.83
CA PRO A 98 4.67 17.05 3.19
C PRO A 98 4.08 15.68 2.81
N GLY A 99 2.99 15.31 3.48
CA GLY A 99 2.17 14.18 3.05
C GLY A 99 1.26 14.57 1.89
N ASP A 100 0.85 13.57 1.12
CA ASP A 100 -0.19 13.70 0.11
C ASP A 100 -1.48 13.05 0.62
N ASP A 101 -2.57 13.81 0.68
CA ASP A 101 -3.87 13.36 1.19
C ASP A 101 -4.48 12.24 0.32
N ASP A 102 -4.12 12.18 -0.97
CA ASP A 102 -4.57 11.12 -1.89
C ASP A 102 -3.80 9.81 -1.70
N VAL A 103 -2.71 9.83 -0.93
CA VAL A 103 -1.84 8.69 -0.72
C VAL A 103 -2.09 8.08 0.65
N ALA A 104 -2.78 6.93 0.66
CA ALA A 104 -3.14 6.20 1.88
C ALA A 104 -1.95 5.79 2.78
N THR A 105 -0.71 5.85 2.27
CA THR A 105 0.50 5.55 3.05
C THR A 105 1.04 6.74 3.85
N ASP A 106 0.58 7.96 3.56
CA ASP A 106 1.17 9.22 4.05
C ASP A 106 0.36 9.73 5.26
N ILE A 107 -0.01 8.81 6.16
CA ILE A 107 -0.89 9.09 7.31
C ILE A 107 -0.15 9.86 8.40
N ALA A 108 1.08 9.48 8.72
CA ALA A 108 1.91 10.08 9.76
C ALA A 108 3.32 10.32 9.21
N PHE A 109 3.99 11.38 9.68
CA PHE A 109 5.29 11.84 9.16
C PHE A 109 5.30 12.19 7.66
N GLY A 110 4.17 12.64 7.11
CA GLY A 110 4.05 13.08 5.73
C GLY A 110 4.51 12.02 4.70
N GLY A 111 5.26 12.45 3.69
CA GLY A 111 5.78 11.56 2.64
C GLY A 111 7.03 10.76 3.04
N ILE A 112 7.57 10.94 4.26
CA ILE A 112 8.81 10.28 4.70
C ILE A 112 8.66 8.75 4.67
N PRO A 113 7.60 8.14 5.23
CA PRO A 113 7.50 6.69 5.23
C PRO A 113 7.36 6.09 3.82
N ARG A 114 6.76 6.81 2.87
CA ARG A 114 6.70 6.42 1.46
C ARG A 114 8.08 6.48 0.81
N LEU A 115 8.83 7.56 1.03
CA LEU A 115 10.22 7.70 0.57
C LEU A 115 11.10 6.54 1.06
N LEU A 116 11.05 6.24 2.36
CA LEU A 116 11.84 5.14 2.94
C LEU A 116 11.47 3.81 2.31
N ASN A 117 10.17 3.57 2.09
CA ASN A 117 9.70 2.35 1.43
C ASN A 117 10.21 2.23 -0.02
N LEU A 118 10.25 3.33 -0.78
CA LEU A 118 10.80 3.33 -2.15
C LEU A 118 12.28 2.95 -2.16
N ILE A 119 13.05 3.53 -1.24
CA ILE A 119 14.48 3.26 -1.08
C ILE A 119 14.73 1.81 -0.66
N ASP A 120 13.95 1.30 0.29
CA ASP A 120 14.12 -0.04 0.85
C ASP A 120 13.70 -1.13 -0.17
N GLN A 121 12.63 -0.89 -0.94
CA GLN A 121 12.14 -1.87 -1.93
C GLN A 121 12.90 -1.85 -3.26
N TRP A 122 13.31 -0.67 -3.73
CA TRP A 122 13.91 -0.51 -5.06
C TRP A 122 15.19 0.35 -5.05
N PRO A 123 16.21 0.01 -4.24
CA PRO A 123 17.41 0.84 -4.08
C PRO A 123 18.13 1.08 -5.41
N GLY A 124 18.30 0.03 -6.23
CA GLY A 124 18.98 0.13 -7.52
C GLY A 124 18.19 0.93 -8.58
N LYS A 125 16.85 0.99 -8.49
CA LYS A 125 16.04 1.80 -9.40
C LYS A 125 16.10 3.27 -9.01
N VAL A 126 16.07 3.56 -7.70
CA VAL A 126 16.30 4.91 -7.17
C VAL A 126 17.68 5.41 -7.60
N GLU A 127 18.74 4.62 -7.42
CA GLU A 127 20.10 5.00 -7.86
C GLU A 127 20.15 5.24 -9.39
N SER A 128 19.56 4.34 -10.18
CA SER A 128 19.52 4.47 -11.64
C SER A 128 18.81 5.75 -12.07
N ASP A 129 17.65 6.08 -11.50
CA ASP A 129 16.87 7.25 -11.91
C ASP A 129 17.51 8.56 -11.41
N LEU A 130 18.07 8.57 -10.19
CA LEU A 130 18.83 9.73 -9.69
C LEU A 130 20.02 10.05 -10.59
N ASN A 131 20.74 9.03 -11.05
CA ASN A 131 21.86 9.21 -11.96
C ASN A 131 21.41 9.60 -13.38
N ARG A 132 20.35 8.96 -13.91
CA ARG A 132 19.87 9.17 -15.28
C ARG A 132 19.29 10.57 -15.49
N PHE A 133 18.41 11.02 -14.60
CA PHE A 133 17.65 12.26 -14.81
C PHE A 133 18.30 13.49 -14.16
N TRP A 134 18.99 13.27 -13.03
CA TRP A 134 19.52 14.37 -12.22
C TRP A 134 21.05 14.40 -12.17
N HIS A 135 21.73 13.39 -12.71
CA HIS A 135 23.19 13.23 -12.70
C HIS A 135 23.79 13.24 -11.29
N ILE A 136 23.12 12.54 -10.37
CA ILE A 136 23.51 12.50 -8.96
C ILE A 136 23.87 11.07 -8.54
N ASP A 137 25.02 10.96 -7.89
CA ASP A 137 25.47 9.72 -7.26
C ASP A 137 24.68 9.49 -5.96
N TYR A 138 23.91 8.41 -5.89
CA TYR A 138 23.15 8.05 -4.70
C TYR A 138 24.05 7.86 -3.46
N ARG A 139 25.32 7.48 -3.66
CA ARG A 139 26.30 7.31 -2.58
C ARG A 139 26.63 8.60 -1.85
N ASP A 140 26.34 9.74 -2.47
CA ASP A 140 26.51 11.05 -1.84
C ASP A 140 25.60 11.25 -0.61
N ARG A 141 24.62 10.37 -0.38
CA ARG A 141 23.84 10.32 0.87
C ARG A 141 24.71 10.05 2.10
N TRP A 142 25.76 9.23 1.94
CA TRP A 142 26.68 8.87 3.02
C TRP A 142 27.99 9.66 2.97
N ARG A 143 28.16 10.55 1.99
CA ARG A 143 29.34 11.41 1.88
C ARG A 143 29.03 12.79 2.42
N PHE A 144 30.02 13.36 3.09
CA PHE A 144 29.92 14.69 3.66
C PHE A 144 30.78 15.67 2.87
N THR A 145 30.35 16.93 2.84
CA THR A 145 31.13 18.06 2.35
C THR A 145 32.22 18.39 3.37
N ARG A 146 33.19 19.24 2.98
CA ARG A 146 34.24 19.73 3.89
C ARG A 146 33.67 20.47 5.11
N ARG A 147 32.44 20.97 5.03
CA ARG A 147 31.72 21.66 6.11
C ARG A 147 30.92 20.69 7.01
N GLY A 148 31.04 19.38 6.82
CA GLY A 148 30.35 18.36 7.61
C GLY A 148 28.88 18.15 7.23
N GLN A 149 28.41 18.71 6.12
CA GLN A 149 27.03 18.55 5.65
C GLN A 149 26.92 17.38 4.69
N ARG A 150 25.80 16.66 4.66
CA ARG A 150 25.58 15.63 3.65
C ARG A 150 25.54 16.25 2.25
N LYS A 151 26.15 15.58 1.28
CA LYS A 151 26.10 16.01 -0.12
C LYS A 151 24.72 15.80 -0.74
N LEU A 152 24.01 14.78 -0.29
CA LEU A 152 22.66 14.44 -0.72
C LEU A 152 21.78 14.16 0.49
N THR A 153 20.71 14.93 0.68
CA THR A 153 19.76 14.73 1.79
C THR A 153 18.55 13.92 1.32
N LEU A 154 17.86 13.24 2.26
CA LEU A 154 16.62 12.53 1.95
C LEU A 154 15.52 13.47 1.44
N ARG A 155 15.48 14.74 1.87
CA ARG A 155 14.56 15.74 1.32
C ARG A 155 14.83 16.00 -0.16
N GLN A 156 16.10 16.17 -0.54
CA GLN A 156 16.47 16.33 -1.96
C GLN A 156 16.14 15.08 -2.79
N ILE A 157 16.31 13.89 -2.22
CA ILE A 157 15.89 12.64 -2.87
C ILE A 157 14.36 12.65 -3.05
N HIS A 158 13.59 12.96 -2.00
CA HIS A 158 12.14 13.06 -2.07
C HIS A 158 11.68 14.00 -3.20
N GLU A 159 12.22 15.22 -3.24
CA GLU A 159 11.84 16.21 -4.26
C GLU A 159 12.07 15.70 -5.68
N ARG A 160 13.20 15.03 -5.92
CA ARG A 160 13.55 14.49 -7.24
C ARG A 160 12.70 13.28 -7.62
N LEU A 161 12.40 12.41 -6.65
CA LEU A 161 11.56 11.24 -6.88
C LEU A 161 10.10 11.63 -7.14
N SER A 162 9.60 12.67 -6.45
CA SER A 162 8.25 13.19 -6.66
C SER A 162 8.05 13.83 -8.04
N ASN A 163 9.13 14.30 -8.67
CA ASN A 163 9.12 14.90 -10.01
C ASN A 163 9.67 13.96 -11.10
N LEU A 164 9.60 12.63 -10.88
CA LEU A 164 10.09 11.67 -11.88
C LEU A 164 9.15 11.58 -13.10
N PRO A 165 9.73 11.45 -14.31
CA PRO A 165 8.97 11.08 -15.49
C PRO A 165 8.28 9.72 -15.38
N VAL A 166 7.20 9.56 -16.14
CA VAL A 166 6.35 8.37 -16.20
C VAL A 166 7.10 7.13 -16.73
N ASP A 167 8.16 7.33 -17.52
CA ASP A 167 9.05 6.29 -18.07
C ASP A 167 10.26 5.98 -17.17
N SER A 168 10.31 6.53 -15.95
CA SER A 168 11.39 6.24 -15.00
C SER A 168 11.42 4.78 -14.59
N ALA A 169 12.60 4.26 -14.28
CA ALA A 169 12.77 2.86 -13.92
C ALA A 169 12.02 2.51 -12.62
N LEU A 170 11.89 3.48 -11.71
CA LEU A 170 11.11 3.41 -10.48
C LEU A 170 9.60 3.40 -10.78
N ALA A 171 9.09 4.29 -11.64
CA ALA A 171 7.67 4.28 -12.02
C ALA A 171 7.25 2.96 -12.67
N ILE A 172 8.11 2.42 -13.55
CA ILE A 172 7.91 1.09 -14.16
C ILE A 172 7.92 0.00 -13.09
N ALA A 173 8.85 0.04 -12.14
CA ALA A 173 8.94 -0.95 -11.07
C ALA A 173 7.71 -0.92 -10.14
N MET A 174 7.21 0.27 -9.80
CA MET A 174 6.01 0.45 -8.99
C MET A 174 4.75 -0.08 -9.69
N ASN A 175 4.70 -0.01 -11.02
CA ASN A 175 3.59 -0.53 -11.83
C ASN A 175 3.80 -1.99 -12.29
N ASN A 176 4.40 -2.83 -11.42
CA ASN A 176 4.66 -4.25 -11.69
C ASN A 176 5.46 -4.52 -12.97
N GLY A 177 6.41 -3.64 -13.31
CA GLY A 177 7.24 -3.77 -14.51
C GLY A 177 6.57 -3.31 -15.80
N ARG A 178 5.38 -2.68 -15.73
CA ARG A 178 4.67 -2.17 -16.89
C ARG A 178 4.83 -0.66 -17.01
N LEU A 179 4.98 -0.16 -18.23
CA LEU A 179 4.94 1.27 -18.47
C LEU A 179 3.56 1.81 -18.05
N HIS A 180 3.55 2.94 -17.36
CA HIS A 180 2.32 3.70 -17.18
C HIS A 180 1.84 4.17 -18.56
N TYR A 181 0.53 4.06 -18.81
CA TYR A 181 -0.05 4.59 -20.03
C TYR A 181 0.04 6.11 -19.99
N SER A 182 0.71 6.69 -20.98
CA SER A 182 0.65 8.13 -21.20
C SER A 182 -0.75 8.53 -21.66
N ASN A 183 -1.09 9.82 -21.55
CA ASN A 183 -2.34 10.34 -22.12
C ASN A 183 -2.43 10.04 -23.62
N THR A 184 -1.30 10.07 -24.33
CA THR A 184 -1.22 9.71 -25.75
C THR A 184 -1.57 8.24 -25.97
N ASP A 185 -1.06 7.33 -25.13
CA ASP A 185 -1.41 5.90 -25.23
C ASP A 185 -2.91 5.69 -25.03
N LEU A 186 -3.51 6.38 -24.06
CA LEU A 186 -4.96 6.30 -23.81
C LEU A 186 -5.77 6.82 -25.01
N VAL A 187 -5.37 7.94 -25.61
CA VAL A 187 -6.01 8.49 -26.81
C VAL A 187 -5.85 7.54 -28.01
N LEU A 188 -4.67 6.92 -28.19
CA LEU A 188 -4.46 5.93 -29.24
C LEU A 188 -5.34 4.69 -29.04
N MET A 189 -5.54 4.26 -27.80
CA MET A 189 -6.48 3.19 -27.48
C MET A 189 -7.92 3.60 -27.79
N ASP A 190 -8.33 4.83 -27.47
CA ASP A 190 -9.67 5.35 -27.81
C ASP A 190 -9.90 5.38 -29.33
N LEU A 191 -8.90 5.82 -30.09
CA LEU A 191 -8.96 5.80 -31.55
C LEU A 191 -9.06 4.38 -32.09
N PHE A 192 -8.28 3.43 -31.55
CA PHE A 192 -8.41 2.02 -31.91
C PHE A 192 -9.83 1.50 -31.65
N GLU A 193 -10.44 1.83 -30.50
CA GLU A 193 -11.80 1.41 -30.16
C GLU A 193 -12.84 1.97 -31.13
N LEU A 194 -12.67 3.23 -31.52
CA LEU A 194 -13.53 3.90 -32.49
C LEU A 194 -13.47 3.21 -33.86
N PHE A 195 -12.26 2.89 -34.34
CA PHE A 195 -12.07 2.29 -35.66
C PHE A 195 -12.37 0.79 -35.70
N ALA A 196 -11.91 0.04 -34.71
CA ALA A 196 -12.06 -1.42 -34.66
C ALA A 196 -13.42 -1.86 -34.10
N LYS A 197 -14.20 -0.92 -33.53
CA LYS A 197 -15.47 -1.19 -32.81
C LYS A 197 -15.33 -2.28 -31.74
N ARG A 198 -14.13 -2.44 -31.18
CA ARG A 198 -13.77 -3.43 -30.17
C ARG A 198 -12.83 -2.77 -29.17
N ARG A 199 -12.99 -3.08 -27.88
CA ARG A 199 -12.16 -2.54 -26.80
C ARG A 199 -10.69 -2.86 -27.05
N HIS A 200 -9.79 -1.90 -26.81
CA HIS A 200 -8.36 -2.18 -26.90
C HIS A 200 -7.98 -3.18 -25.78
N PRO A 201 -7.32 -4.31 -26.10
CA PRO A 201 -7.10 -5.39 -25.14
C PRO A 201 -6.26 -4.96 -23.92
N SER A 202 -5.39 -3.97 -24.09
CA SER A 202 -4.54 -3.45 -23.02
C SER A 202 -5.14 -2.27 -22.25
N ARG A 203 -6.34 -1.77 -22.62
CA ARG A 203 -6.93 -0.60 -21.95
C ARG A 203 -7.22 -0.94 -20.48
N PRO A 204 -6.73 -0.15 -19.51
CA PRO A 204 -7.05 -0.37 -18.10
C PRO A 204 -8.56 -0.31 -17.89
N MET A 205 -9.09 -1.26 -17.12
CA MET A 205 -10.51 -1.28 -16.75
C MET A 205 -10.77 -0.15 -15.75
N THR A 206 -11.87 0.59 -15.94
CA THR A 206 -12.31 1.55 -14.93
C THR A 206 -12.72 0.83 -13.64
N ALA A 207 -12.71 1.52 -12.50
CA ALA A 207 -13.07 0.93 -11.21
C ALA A 207 -14.49 0.32 -11.22
N ALA A 208 -15.44 0.97 -11.90
CA ALA A 208 -16.80 0.48 -12.07
C ALA A 208 -16.85 -0.83 -12.89
N GLU A 209 -16.08 -0.91 -13.98
CA GLU A 209 -16.00 -2.10 -14.84
C GLU A 209 -15.30 -3.26 -14.15
N LYS A 210 -14.24 -2.98 -13.39
CA LYS A 210 -13.56 -4.00 -12.58
C LYS A 210 -14.52 -4.59 -11.56
N LYS A 211 -15.29 -3.75 -10.86
CA LYS A 211 -16.33 -4.20 -9.90
C LYS A 211 -17.42 -5.03 -10.59
N ALA A 212 -17.85 -4.64 -11.79
CA ALA A 212 -18.84 -5.40 -12.56
C ALA A 212 -18.30 -6.77 -12.99
N ARG A 213 -17.04 -6.85 -13.42
CA ARG A 213 -16.36 -8.11 -13.76
C ARG A 213 -16.19 -9.01 -12.53
N ASP A 214 -15.73 -8.46 -11.41
CA ASP A 214 -15.54 -9.21 -10.16
C ASP A 214 -16.89 -9.73 -9.63
N ALA A 215 -17.96 -8.93 -9.76
CA ALA A 215 -19.31 -9.36 -9.42
C ALA A 215 -19.81 -10.47 -10.36
N ALA A 216 -19.51 -10.38 -11.66
CA ALA A 216 -19.87 -11.41 -12.63
C ALA A 216 -19.13 -12.73 -12.39
N THR A 217 -17.83 -12.69 -12.06
CA THR A 217 -17.06 -13.89 -11.70
C THR A 217 -17.56 -14.49 -10.40
N ALA A 218 -17.80 -13.68 -9.37
CA ALA A 218 -18.37 -14.17 -8.09
C ALA A 218 -19.75 -14.81 -8.28
N LYS A 219 -20.59 -14.24 -9.16
CA LYS A 219 -21.87 -14.83 -9.51
C LYS A 219 -21.70 -16.17 -10.24
N ALA A 220 -20.79 -16.24 -11.21
CA ALA A 220 -20.51 -17.48 -11.92
C ALA A 220 -19.98 -18.60 -11.00
N GLU A 221 -19.11 -18.26 -10.06
CA GLU A 221 -18.61 -19.20 -9.04
C GLU A 221 -19.73 -19.69 -8.11
N ASN A 222 -20.59 -18.79 -7.66
CA ASN A 222 -21.76 -19.15 -6.86
C ASN A 222 -22.75 -20.03 -7.62
N ASP A 223 -22.99 -19.74 -8.90
CA ASP A 223 -23.86 -20.54 -9.75
C ASP A 223 -23.28 -21.94 -9.97
N GLN A 224 -21.96 -22.06 -10.18
CA GLN A 224 -21.27 -23.34 -10.27
C GLN A 224 -21.33 -24.14 -8.96
N ALA A 225 -21.12 -23.48 -7.81
CA ALA A 225 -21.22 -24.11 -6.50
C ALA A 225 -22.65 -24.59 -6.21
N ALA A 226 -23.66 -23.76 -6.52
CA ALA A 226 -25.07 -24.12 -6.39
C ALA A 226 -25.45 -25.28 -7.31
N HIS A 227 -24.96 -25.28 -8.55
CA HIS A 227 -25.16 -26.38 -9.49
C HIS A 227 -24.54 -27.68 -8.97
N LYS A 228 -23.30 -27.65 -8.48
CA LYS A 228 -22.63 -28.81 -7.88
C LYS A 228 -23.41 -29.34 -6.67
N ALA A 229 -23.82 -28.48 -5.76
CA ALA A 229 -24.62 -28.86 -4.59
C ALA A 229 -25.98 -29.49 -4.97
N ARG A 230 -26.65 -29.00 -6.03
CA ARG A 230 -27.88 -29.61 -6.55
C ARG A 230 -27.64 -31.00 -7.12
N MET A 231 -26.54 -31.18 -7.86
CA MET A 231 -26.17 -32.49 -8.41
C MET A 231 -25.82 -33.50 -7.31
N ASP A 232 -25.10 -33.07 -6.28
CA ASP A 232 -24.75 -33.93 -5.14
C ASP A 232 -26.00 -34.36 -4.36
N LYS A 233 -26.96 -33.45 -4.12
CA LYS A 233 -28.25 -33.79 -3.52
C LYS A 233 -29.05 -34.79 -4.36
N ARG A 234 -29.08 -34.63 -5.68
CA ARG A 234 -29.75 -35.57 -6.60
C ARG A 234 -29.10 -36.96 -6.56
N ARG A 235 -27.77 -37.02 -6.58
CA ARG A 235 -27.02 -38.29 -6.47
C ARG A 235 -27.30 -38.99 -5.15
N ALA A 236 -27.29 -38.26 -4.02
CA ALA A 236 -27.60 -38.82 -2.71
C ALA A 236 -29.04 -39.35 -2.63
N ALA A 237 -30.01 -38.65 -3.24
CA ALA A 237 -31.40 -39.12 -3.31
C ALA A 237 -31.53 -40.40 -4.15
N GLN A 238 -30.87 -40.47 -5.31
CA GLN A 238 -30.86 -41.67 -6.15
C GLN A 238 -30.21 -42.87 -5.46
N GLN A 239 -29.10 -42.65 -4.74
CA GLN A 239 -28.45 -43.72 -3.96
C GLN A 239 -29.39 -44.30 -2.89
N LYS A 240 -30.16 -43.45 -2.20
CA LYS A 240 -31.17 -43.89 -1.22
C LYS A 240 -32.28 -44.69 -1.87
N THR A 241 -32.80 -44.27 -3.02
CA THR A 241 -33.86 -45.02 -3.71
C THR A 241 -33.36 -46.36 -4.23
N THR A 242 -32.15 -46.42 -4.80
CA THR A 242 -31.54 -47.69 -5.21
C THR A 242 -31.32 -48.62 -4.02
N ALA A 243 -30.81 -48.12 -2.89
CA ALA A 243 -30.60 -48.91 -1.68
C ALA A 243 -31.91 -49.46 -1.10
N LEU A 244 -32.98 -48.66 -1.10
CA LEU A 244 -34.32 -49.11 -0.69
C LEU A 244 -34.88 -50.17 -1.63
N SER A 245 -34.69 -50.01 -2.94
CA SER A 245 -35.14 -51.00 -3.93
C SER A 245 -34.40 -52.33 -3.82
N SER A 246 -33.07 -52.31 -3.60
CA SER A 246 -32.29 -53.52 -3.38
C SER A 246 -32.64 -54.20 -2.06
N ALA A 247 -32.87 -53.42 -0.98
CA ALA A 247 -33.31 -53.98 0.29
C ALA A 247 -34.67 -54.68 0.18
N ARG A 248 -35.63 -54.09 -0.55
CA ARG A 248 -36.92 -54.73 -0.82
C ARG A 248 -36.78 -56.00 -1.65
N ALA A 249 -35.95 -55.99 -2.69
CA ALA A 249 -35.70 -57.16 -3.53
C ALA A 249 -35.07 -58.32 -2.73
N ASN A 250 -34.13 -58.00 -1.83
CA ASN A 250 -33.52 -59.00 -0.95
C ASN A 250 -34.50 -59.56 0.08
N ALA A 251 -35.36 -58.72 0.66
CA ALA A 251 -36.41 -59.17 1.59
C ALA A 251 -37.43 -60.11 0.93
N LEU A 252 -37.82 -59.82 -0.32
CA LEU A 252 -38.71 -60.70 -1.10
C LEU A 252 -38.06 -62.06 -1.41
N ARG A 253 -36.76 -62.08 -1.73
CA ARG A 253 -36.03 -63.34 -1.94
C ARG A 253 -35.96 -64.18 -0.67
N ALA A 254 -35.66 -63.57 0.47
CA ALA A 254 -35.62 -64.25 1.76
C ALA A 254 -36.98 -64.87 2.11
N GLN A 255 -38.09 -64.15 1.87
CA GLN A 255 -39.44 -64.70 2.06
C GLN A 255 -39.75 -65.87 1.12
N GLN A 256 -39.32 -65.80 -0.14
CA GLN A 256 -39.49 -66.90 -1.09
C GLN A 256 -38.70 -68.15 -0.66
N GLU A 257 -37.47 -67.97 -0.18
CA GLU A 257 -36.62 -69.06 0.35
C GLU A 257 -37.22 -69.68 1.62
N GLU A 258 -37.78 -68.89 2.54
CA GLU A 258 -38.49 -69.39 3.73
C GLU A 258 -39.76 -70.17 3.37
N THR A 259 -40.55 -69.69 2.40
CA THR A 259 -41.74 -70.42 1.93
C THR A 259 -41.40 -71.71 1.19
N ALA A 260 -40.28 -71.75 0.47
CA ALA A 260 -39.80 -72.96 -0.21
C ALA A 260 -39.30 -74.01 0.78
N HIS A 261 -38.68 -73.59 1.88
CA HIS A 261 -38.25 -74.49 2.96
C HIS A 261 -39.39 -75.04 3.82
N ALA A 262 -40.54 -74.35 3.87
CA ALA A 262 -41.72 -74.80 4.62
C ALA A 262 -42.64 -75.77 3.85
N GLN A 263 -42.39 -75.98 2.55
CA GLN A 263 -43.19 -76.84 1.67
C GLN A 263 -42.48 -78.13 1.22
N GLY A 264 -41.23 -78.35 1.64
CA GLY A 264 -40.46 -79.59 1.41
C GLY A 264 -40.32 -80.39 2.71
#